data_AF-A0A3N0Z4H4-F1
#
_entry.id   AF-A0A3N0Z4H4-F1
#
_cell.length_a   1.000
_cell.length_b   1.000
_cell.length_c   1.000
_cell.angle_alpha   90.00
_cell.angle_beta   90.00
_cell.angle_gamma   90.00
#
_symmetry.space_group_name_H-M   'P 1'
#
loop_
_entity.id
_entity.type
_entity.pdbx_description
1 polymer ?
#
loop_
_entity_poly.entity_id
_entity_poly.type
_entity_poly.pdbx_seq_one_letter_code
_entity_poly.pdbx_strand_id
1 'polypeptide(L)'
;MFSRGLTQWKRQKKASPKNPLRVTFIGEPGIDSGALMKEFLTEMMAGIEEKFFEGGSTGKNLKYSITDFQNDNLSAVVLHLSVRILPMLQQMCRGLELYGLHEMVKQNQPLFQPLFVPGHFTKPDADFLMMALSPILSEVGSVKRQRESRIVNYLQDFIQSLEDEEEGSSSQESRVEDDSEQVDKTNCTKGDAEQDKITVSSFMQWITGQGHVPITSAQREKFKIHVEFDHDCQLRYGQHSLCFPLVNACSCTVTLPTQHLGTNTEFLGIMRQAVSNSREFGRS
;
A
#
# COMPACT_ATOMS: atom_id res chain seq x y z
N MET A 1 -12.97 9.68 -11.72
CA MET A 1 -12.85 8.42 -12.51
C MET A 1 -14.08 7.50 -12.39
N PHE A 2 -14.55 7.26 -11.16
CA PHE A 2 -15.59 6.29 -10.80
C PHE A 2 -16.88 6.26 -11.69
N SER A 3 -17.57 7.39 -11.89
CA SER A 3 -18.84 7.41 -12.64
C SER A 3 -18.70 6.91 -14.09
N ARG A 4 -17.56 7.19 -14.72
CA ARG A 4 -17.26 6.75 -16.09
C ARG A 4 -16.95 5.25 -16.12
N GLY A 5 -16.14 4.76 -15.17
CA GLY A 5 -15.83 3.33 -15.02
C GLY A 5 -17.10 2.49 -14.82
N LEU A 6 -18.00 2.92 -13.92
CA LEU A 6 -19.28 2.24 -13.68
C LEU A 6 -20.17 2.22 -14.94
N THR A 7 -20.21 3.31 -15.70
CA THR A 7 -20.98 3.37 -16.95
C THR A 7 -20.47 2.39 -18.00
N GLN A 8 -19.14 2.23 -18.11
CA GLN A 8 -18.53 1.26 -19.03
C GLN A 8 -18.75 -0.18 -18.56
N TRP A 9 -18.61 -0.44 -17.26
CA TRP A 9 -18.84 -1.78 -16.69
C TRP A 9 -20.29 -2.23 -16.90
N LYS A 10 -21.27 -1.34 -16.71
CA LYS A 10 -22.70 -1.64 -16.97
C LYS A 10 -23.01 -1.99 -18.44
N ARG A 11 -22.19 -1.55 -19.39
CA ARG A 11 -22.37 -1.85 -20.82
C ARG A 11 -21.82 -3.23 -21.20
N GLN A 12 -21.01 -3.86 -20.34
CA GLN A 12 -20.46 -5.18 -20.59
C GLN A 12 -21.56 -6.25 -20.52
N LYS A 13 -21.88 -6.85 -21.67
CA LYS A 13 -22.95 -7.85 -21.80
C LYS A 13 -22.56 -9.24 -21.29
N LYS A 14 -21.27 -9.53 -21.15
CA LYS A 14 -20.73 -10.81 -20.64
C LYS A 14 -19.58 -10.54 -19.66
N ALA A 15 -19.92 -10.39 -18.39
CA ALA A 15 -18.92 -10.39 -17.33
C ALA A 15 -18.35 -11.80 -17.18
N SER A 16 -17.02 -11.92 -17.17
CA SER A 16 -16.33 -13.19 -16.90
C SER A 16 -15.02 -12.92 -16.17
N PRO A 17 -14.67 -13.70 -15.14
CA PRO A 17 -13.37 -13.60 -14.47
C PRO A 17 -12.19 -14.00 -15.38
N LYS A 18 -12.46 -14.62 -16.53
CA LYS A 18 -11.43 -15.06 -17.49
C LYS A 18 -10.96 -13.93 -18.42
N ASN A 19 -11.70 -12.83 -18.49
CA ASN A 19 -11.36 -11.72 -19.37
C ASN A 19 -10.42 -10.76 -18.62
N PRO A 20 -9.19 -10.53 -19.12
CA PRO A 20 -8.26 -9.62 -18.45
C PRO A 20 -8.81 -8.19 -18.49
N LEU A 21 -8.70 -7.50 -17.36
CA LEU A 21 -8.98 -6.07 -17.29
C LEU A 21 -7.92 -5.33 -18.11
N ARG A 22 -8.34 -4.45 -19.01
CA ARG A 22 -7.45 -3.55 -19.76
C ARG A 22 -7.89 -2.12 -19.49
N VAL A 23 -6.95 -1.31 -19.02
CA VAL A 23 -7.17 0.10 -18.70
C VAL A 23 -6.29 0.96 -19.59
N THR A 24 -6.86 2.05 -20.08
CA THR A 24 -6.13 3.08 -20.83
C THR A 24 -6.77 4.42 -20.49
N PHE A 25 -5.97 5.36 -20.01
CA PHE A 25 -6.40 6.74 -19.80
C PHE A 25 -6.19 7.54 -21.09
N ILE A 26 -7.14 8.42 -21.39
CA ILE A 26 -7.12 9.19 -22.64
C ILE A 26 -6.01 10.24 -22.54
N GLY A 27 -5.08 10.21 -23.49
CA GLY A 27 -3.96 11.16 -23.55
C GLY A 27 -2.68 10.65 -22.89
N GLU A 28 -2.72 9.47 -22.26
CA GLU A 28 -1.55 8.88 -21.62
C GLU A 28 -1.11 7.63 -22.39
N PRO A 29 0.13 7.59 -22.92
CA PRO A 29 0.68 6.36 -23.48
C PRO A 29 0.88 5.37 -22.33
N GLY A 30 0.00 4.37 -22.24
CA GLY A 30 -0.01 3.40 -21.15
C GLY A 30 1.13 2.38 -21.25
N ILE A 31 2.31 2.76 -20.76
CA ILE A 31 3.52 1.93 -20.79
C ILE A 31 3.44 0.80 -19.76
N ASP A 32 2.91 1.07 -18.56
CA ASP A 32 2.75 0.08 -17.49
C ASP A 32 1.26 -0.26 -17.27
N SER A 33 0.81 -1.32 -17.93
CA SER A 33 -0.57 -1.82 -17.77
C SER A 33 -0.91 -2.22 -16.33
N GLY A 34 0.07 -2.66 -15.53
CA GLY A 34 -0.11 -3.09 -14.15
C GLY A 34 -0.43 -1.91 -13.23
N ALA A 35 0.38 -0.85 -13.33
CA ALA A 35 0.16 0.40 -12.59
C ALA A 35 -1.21 1.01 -12.92
N LEU A 36 -1.56 1.10 -14.20
CA LEU A 36 -2.85 1.66 -14.65
C LEU A 36 -4.04 0.86 -14.13
N MET A 37 -3.95 -0.48 -14.10
CA MET A 37 -4.99 -1.33 -13.51
C MET A 37 -5.13 -1.10 -12.01
N LYS A 38 -4.00 -0.99 -11.29
CA LYS A 38 -3.99 -0.75 -9.85
C LYS A 38 -4.61 0.60 -9.51
N GLU A 39 -4.17 1.66 -10.19
CA GLU A 39 -4.73 3.01 -10.05
C GLU A 39 -6.23 3.02 -10.30
N PHE A 40 -6.68 2.46 -11.43
CA PHE A 40 -8.09 2.37 -11.76
C PHE A 40 -8.91 1.62 -10.69
N LEU A 41 -8.41 0.48 -10.19
CA LEU A 41 -9.10 -0.28 -9.16
C LEU A 41 -9.14 0.47 -7.82
N THR A 42 -8.06 1.12 -7.42
CA THR A 42 -7.99 1.95 -6.21
C THR A 42 -9.03 3.07 -6.28
N GLU A 43 -9.05 3.84 -7.38
CA GLU A 43 -10.00 4.93 -7.61
C GLU A 43 -11.46 4.45 -7.69
N MET A 44 -11.68 3.29 -8.32
CA MET A 44 -13.01 2.67 -8.36
C MET A 44 -13.47 2.27 -6.96
N MET A 45 -12.60 1.68 -6.14
CA MET A 45 -12.93 1.29 -4.76
C MET A 45 -13.21 2.51 -3.88
N ALA A 46 -12.38 3.55 -3.96
CA ALA A 46 -12.60 4.81 -3.26
C ALA A 46 -13.95 5.44 -3.66
N GLY A 47 -14.29 5.46 -4.95
CA GLY A 47 -15.59 5.96 -5.42
C GLY A 47 -16.79 5.09 -5.03
N ILE A 48 -16.63 3.76 -4.94
CA ILE A 48 -17.66 2.85 -4.40
C ILE A 48 -17.89 3.17 -2.92
N GLU A 49 -16.82 3.27 -2.16
CA GLU A 49 -16.83 3.59 -0.74
C GLU A 49 -17.51 4.93 -0.48
N GLU A 50 -17.06 5.99 -1.15
CA GLU A 50 -17.65 7.33 -1.05
C GLU A 50 -19.12 7.34 -1.46
N LYS A 51 -19.50 6.61 -2.52
CA LYS A 51 -20.87 6.69 -3.03
C LYS A 51 -21.88 5.85 -2.25
N PHE A 52 -21.49 4.67 -1.78
CA PHE A 52 -22.41 3.69 -1.23
C PHE A 52 -22.26 3.48 0.27
N PHE A 53 -21.18 3.96 0.90
CA PHE A 53 -20.90 3.74 2.31
C PHE A 53 -20.65 5.05 3.08
N GLU A 54 -21.05 5.10 4.34
CA GLU A 54 -20.86 6.20 5.28
C GLU A 54 -20.48 5.67 6.68
N GLY A 55 -19.74 6.44 7.45
CA GLY A 55 -19.24 6.04 8.76
C GLY A 55 -17.82 6.51 9.04
N GLY A 56 -17.26 6.05 10.17
CA GLY A 56 -15.98 6.50 10.71
C GLY A 56 -14.90 5.41 10.70
N SER A 57 -13.82 5.66 11.46
CA SER A 57 -12.63 4.79 11.55
C SER A 57 -12.88 3.39 12.10
N THR A 58 -14.03 3.15 12.76
CA THR A 58 -14.42 1.86 13.33
C THR A 58 -15.27 0.99 12.39
N GLY A 59 -15.62 1.51 11.20
CA GLY A 59 -16.41 0.80 10.21
C GLY A 59 -17.38 1.71 9.45
N LYS A 60 -17.74 1.29 8.24
CA LYS A 60 -18.71 2.00 7.39
C LYS A 60 -19.96 1.16 7.18
N ASN A 61 -21.11 1.82 7.22
CA ASN A 61 -22.41 1.27 6.88
C ASN A 61 -22.81 1.70 5.46
N LEU A 62 -23.75 1.00 4.83
CA LEU A 62 -24.33 1.46 3.57
C LEU A 62 -25.05 2.80 3.79
N LYS A 63 -24.87 3.80 2.91
CA LYS A 63 -25.50 5.15 2.96
C LYS A 63 -27.02 5.18 3.04
N TYR A 64 -27.66 4.04 2.86
CA TYR A 64 -29.10 3.87 2.92
C TYR A 64 -29.54 3.11 4.19
N SER A 65 -28.61 2.85 5.12
CA SER A 65 -28.82 2.31 6.46
C SER A 65 -29.06 3.46 7.43
N ILE A 66 -30.29 3.61 7.90
CA ILE A 66 -30.75 4.77 8.67
C ILE A 66 -29.95 4.96 9.97
N THR A 67 -29.43 6.18 10.17
CA THR A 67 -28.85 6.69 11.43
C THR A 67 -29.85 7.35 12.38
N ASP A 68 -31.11 7.53 12.00
CA ASP A 68 -32.13 8.15 12.85
C ASP A 68 -33.31 7.22 13.11
N PHE A 69 -33.27 6.48 14.23
CA PHE A 69 -34.49 6.12 14.93
C PHE A 69 -34.26 6.16 16.44
N GLN A 70 -34.85 7.20 17.06
CA GLN A 70 -35.14 7.19 18.48
C GLN A 70 -36.14 6.07 18.77
N ASN A 71 -35.87 5.35 19.87
CA ASN A 71 -36.58 4.18 20.36
C ASN A 71 -38.09 4.26 20.16
N ASP A 72 -38.64 3.30 19.40
CA ASP A 72 -39.82 2.50 19.77
C ASP A 72 -40.03 1.41 18.71
N ASN A 73 -40.04 0.14 19.14
CA ASN A 73 -40.09 -1.11 18.35
C ASN A 73 -38.81 -1.57 17.61
N LEU A 74 -37.91 -2.21 18.36
CA LEU A 74 -36.76 -2.97 17.85
C LEU A 74 -37.13 -3.94 16.70
N SER A 75 -38.29 -4.60 16.76
CA SER A 75 -38.73 -5.54 15.72
C SER A 75 -39.05 -4.85 14.39
N ALA A 76 -39.66 -3.66 14.43
CA ALA A 76 -39.97 -2.89 13.22
C ALA A 76 -38.69 -2.28 12.63
N VAL A 77 -37.77 -1.83 13.48
CA VAL A 77 -36.45 -1.34 13.08
C VAL A 77 -35.63 -2.45 12.42
N VAL A 78 -35.52 -3.64 13.04
CA VAL A 78 -34.80 -4.79 12.48
C VAL A 78 -35.43 -5.26 11.17
N LEU A 79 -36.76 -5.34 11.09
CA LEU A 79 -37.45 -5.70 9.85
C LEU A 79 -37.22 -4.65 8.75
N HIS A 80 -37.32 -3.37 9.07
CA HIS A 80 -37.12 -2.28 8.11
C HIS A 80 -35.67 -2.21 7.60
N LEU A 81 -34.69 -2.38 8.49
CA LEU A 81 -33.28 -2.49 8.12
C LEU A 81 -33.04 -3.73 7.24
N SER A 82 -33.62 -4.88 7.60
CA SER A 82 -33.50 -6.12 6.83
C SER A 82 -34.08 -5.96 5.41
N VAL A 83 -35.27 -5.37 5.28
CA VAL A 83 -35.93 -5.18 3.96
C VAL A 83 -35.14 -4.24 3.05
N ARG A 84 -34.40 -3.27 3.60
CA ARG A 84 -33.59 -2.34 2.79
C ARG A 84 -32.19 -2.87 2.50
N ILE A 85 -31.49 -3.37 3.52
CA ILE A 85 -30.08 -3.79 3.41
C ILE A 85 -29.96 -5.13 2.68
N LEU A 86 -30.88 -6.07 2.94
CA LEU A 86 -30.81 -7.41 2.37
C LEU A 86 -30.79 -7.41 0.83
N PRO A 87 -31.65 -6.66 0.11
CA PRO A 87 -31.55 -6.58 -1.36
C PRO A 87 -30.21 -6.03 -1.85
N MET A 88 -29.59 -5.08 -1.13
CA MET A 88 -28.29 -4.51 -1.50
C MET A 88 -27.17 -5.53 -1.30
N LEU A 89 -27.16 -6.23 -0.16
CA LEU A 89 -26.21 -7.32 0.10
C LEU A 89 -26.39 -8.48 -0.90
N GLN A 90 -27.64 -8.82 -1.24
CA GLN A 90 -27.93 -9.83 -2.27
C GLN A 90 -27.40 -9.43 -3.65
N GLN A 91 -27.53 -8.16 -4.04
CA GLN A 91 -26.94 -7.66 -5.29
C GLN A 91 -25.41 -7.74 -5.27
N MET A 92 -24.78 -7.44 -4.13
CA MET A 92 -23.33 -7.60 -3.96
C MET A 92 -22.92 -9.07 -4.09
N CYS A 93 -23.59 -9.98 -3.37
CA CYS A 93 -23.37 -11.42 -3.49
C CYS A 93 -23.54 -11.89 -4.93
N ARG A 94 -24.58 -11.43 -5.64
CA ARG A 94 -24.80 -11.80 -7.04
C ARG A 94 -23.68 -11.30 -7.95
N GLY A 95 -23.15 -10.10 -7.69
CA GLY A 95 -21.95 -9.58 -8.34
C GLY A 95 -20.74 -10.50 -8.13
N LEU A 96 -20.49 -10.92 -6.88
CA LEU A 96 -19.41 -11.85 -6.54
C LEU A 96 -19.59 -13.24 -7.17
N GLU A 97 -20.82 -13.73 -7.26
CA GLU A 97 -21.18 -14.99 -7.93
C GLU A 97 -20.79 -14.98 -9.41
N LEU A 98 -20.97 -13.85 -10.12
CA LEU A 98 -20.59 -13.73 -11.54
C LEU A 98 -19.09 -13.95 -11.77
N TYR A 99 -18.26 -13.70 -10.76
CA TYR A 99 -16.82 -13.89 -10.80
C TYR A 99 -16.36 -15.17 -10.07
N GLY A 100 -17.29 -15.99 -9.58
CA GLY A 100 -17.01 -17.23 -8.84
C GLY A 100 -16.50 -17.02 -7.41
N LEU A 101 -16.42 -15.78 -6.93
CA LEU A 101 -15.83 -15.47 -5.63
C LEU A 101 -16.75 -15.86 -4.46
N HIS A 102 -18.07 -15.74 -4.63
CA HIS A 102 -19.04 -16.04 -3.57
C HIS A 102 -18.94 -17.46 -3.02
N GLU A 103 -18.86 -18.45 -3.92
CA GLU A 103 -18.73 -19.85 -3.53
C GLU A 103 -17.37 -20.14 -2.90
N MET A 104 -16.30 -19.51 -3.38
CA MET A 104 -14.96 -19.64 -2.78
C MET A 104 -14.91 -19.09 -1.35
N VAL A 105 -15.52 -17.92 -1.11
CA VAL A 105 -15.59 -17.30 0.22
C VAL A 105 -16.37 -18.18 1.19
N LYS A 106 -17.51 -18.75 0.76
CA LYS A 106 -18.31 -19.67 1.59
C LYS A 106 -17.56 -20.95 1.94
N GLN A 107 -16.87 -21.55 0.97
CA GLN A 107 -16.17 -22.82 1.15
C GLN A 107 -14.92 -22.68 2.02
N ASN A 108 -14.25 -21.53 1.96
CA ASN A 108 -12.96 -21.30 2.63
C ASN A 108 -12.93 -19.99 3.40
N GLN A 109 -13.95 -19.72 4.23
CA GLN A 109 -14.08 -18.46 4.97
C GLN A 109 -12.80 -18.02 5.72
N PRO A 110 -12.06 -18.92 6.42
CA PRO A 110 -10.83 -18.52 7.11
C PRO A 110 -9.71 -18.00 6.18
N LEU A 111 -9.67 -18.47 4.93
CA LEU A 111 -8.66 -18.01 3.95
C LEU A 111 -9.02 -16.65 3.35
N PHE A 112 -10.30 -16.34 3.22
CA PHE A 112 -10.78 -15.09 2.61
C PHE A 112 -10.95 -13.97 3.63
N GLN A 113 -11.21 -14.29 4.90
CA GLN A 113 -11.41 -13.29 5.94
C GLN A 113 -10.24 -12.29 6.02
N PRO A 114 -8.95 -12.69 5.95
CA PRO A 114 -7.84 -11.75 5.93
C PRO A 114 -7.82 -10.78 4.74
N LEU A 115 -8.45 -11.13 3.61
CA LEU A 115 -8.47 -10.30 2.40
C LEU A 115 -9.48 -9.15 2.49
N PHE A 116 -10.53 -9.31 3.29
CA PHE A 116 -11.66 -8.38 3.35
C PHE A 116 -11.78 -7.65 4.68
N VAL A 117 -11.10 -8.11 5.73
CA VAL A 117 -11.15 -7.53 7.07
C VAL A 117 -9.80 -6.90 7.42
N PRO A 118 -9.77 -5.58 7.73
CA PRO A 118 -8.55 -4.91 8.18
C PRO A 118 -7.97 -5.56 9.45
N GLY A 119 -6.65 -5.48 9.63
CA GLY A 119 -5.96 -5.95 10.83
C GLY A 119 -5.59 -7.44 10.83
N HIS A 120 -5.87 -8.17 9.75
CA HIS A 120 -5.44 -9.57 9.61
C HIS A 120 -4.13 -9.73 8.83
N PHE A 121 -3.68 -8.68 8.15
CA PHE A 121 -2.38 -8.69 7.50
C PHE A 121 -1.28 -8.47 8.53
N THR A 122 -0.34 -9.42 8.56
CA THR A 122 0.89 -9.28 9.33
C THR A 122 1.75 -8.18 8.70
N LYS A 123 2.09 -7.17 9.50
CA LYS A 123 3.05 -6.14 9.10
C LYS A 123 4.44 -6.78 8.99
N PRO A 124 5.24 -6.44 7.97
CA PRO A 124 6.64 -6.83 7.90
C PRO A 124 7.44 -6.12 8.99
N ASP A 125 8.32 -6.86 9.63
CA ASP A 125 9.42 -6.35 10.46
C ASP A 125 10.70 -6.20 9.62
N ALA A 126 11.74 -5.59 10.20
CA ALA A 126 13.02 -5.40 9.52
C ALA A 126 13.65 -6.75 9.13
N ASP A 127 13.60 -7.74 10.03
CA ASP A 127 14.15 -9.08 9.85
C ASP A 127 13.55 -9.80 8.63
N PHE A 128 12.22 -9.80 8.52
CA PHE A 128 11.52 -10.38 7.37
C PHE A 128 11.99 -9.75 6.06
N LEU A 129 12.08 -8.42 6.03
CA LEU A 129 12.48 -7.70 4.83
C LEU A 129 13.95 -8.00 4.47
N MET A 130 14.85 -8.04 5.46
CA MET A 130 16.25 -8.42 5.27
C MET A 130 16.40 -9.85 4.72
N MET A 131 15.62 -10.81 5.22
CA MET A 131 15.62 -12.19 4.71
C MET A 131 15.04 -12.31 3.28
N ALA A 132 14.17 -11.38 2.90
CA ALA A 132 13.61 -11.31 1.56
C ALA A 132 14.59 -10.74 0.53
N LEU A 133 15.56 -9.91 0.94
CA LEU A 133 16.56 -9.33 0.04
C LEU A 133 17.40 -10.43 -0.65
N SER A 134 17.54 -10.29 -1.97
CA SER A 134 18.33 -11.17 -2.82
C SER A 134 19.22 -10.32 -3.73
N PRO A 135 20.39 -9.86 -3.24
CA PRO A 135 21.31 -9.05 -4.03
C PRO A 135 21.97 -9.85 -5.15
N ILE A 136 21.93 -9.31 -6.37
CA ILE A 136 22.58 -9.86 -7.55
C ILE A 136 23.97 -9.25 -7.65
N LEU A 137 24.92 -9.87 -6.97
CA LEU A 137 26.29 -9.36 -6.86
C LEU A 137 27.13 -9.68 -8.10
N SER A 138 28.06 -8.77 -8.39
CA SER A 138 29.17 -8.96 -9.32
C SER A 138 30.10 -10.10 -8.88
N GLU A 139 31.03 -10.45 -9.77
CA GLU A 139 32.02 -11.50 -9.57
C GLU A 139 32.76 -11.40 -8.23
N VAL A 140 33.01 -12.57 -7.62
CA VAL A 140 33.74 -12.69 -6.34
C VAL A 140 35.13 -12.05 -6.49
N GLY A 141 35.48 -11.14 -5.57
CA GLY A 141 36.78 -10.48 -5.56
C GLY A 141 36.87 -9.19 -6.39
N SER A 142 35.84 -8.83 -7.16
CA SER A 142 35.81 -7.57 -7.92
C SER A 142 35.64 -6.34 -7.03
N VAL A 143 36.17 -5.19 -7.47
CA VAL A 143 35.93 -3.88 -6.83
C VAL A 143 34.43 -3.52 -6.88
N LYS A 144 33.74 -3.91 -7.96
CA LYS A 144 32.29 -3.76 -8.09
C LYS A 144 31.57 -4.45 -6.93
N ARG A 145 31.88 -5.72 -6.67
CA ARG A 145 31.29 -6.47 -5.56
C ARG A 145 31.56 -5.85 -4.20
N GLN A 146 32.77 -5.34 -3.95
CA GLN A 146 33.07 -4.64 -2.69
C GLN A 146 32.17 -3.43 -2.49
N ARG A 147 31.91 -2.67 -3.56
CA ARG A 147 31.01 -1.51 -3.53
C ARG A 147 29.56 -1.94 -3.31
N GLU A 148 29.09 -2.95 -4.04
CA GLU A 148 27.74 -3.50 -3.91
C GLU A 148 27.48 -4.02 -2.49
N SER A 149 28.40 -4.78 -1.90
CA SER A 149 28.27 -5.26 -0.53
C SER A 149 28.18 -4.12 0.48
N ARG A 150 28.89 -3.01 0.29
CA ARG A 150 28.75 -1.82 1.16
C ARG A 150 27.35 -1.20 1.02
N ILE A 151 26.82 -1.11 -0.20
CA ILE A 151 25.48 -0.59 -0.45
C ILE A 151 24.42 -1.50 0.18
N VAL A 152 24.59 -2.83 0.11
CA VAL A 152 23.69 -3.78 0.80
C VAL A 152 23.71 -3.56 2.30
N ASN A 153 24.88 -3.35 2.90
CA ASN A 153 24.96 -3.04 4.33
C ASN A 153 24.21 -1.74 4.64
N TYR A 154 24.40 -0.68 3.85
CA TYR A 154 23.64 0.57 4.04
C TYR A 154 22.14 0.37 3.90
N LEU A 155 21.69 -0.50 2.99
CA LEU A 155 20.28 -0.85 2.84
C LEU A 155 19.75 -1.61 4.07
N GLN A 156 20.51 -2.55 4.61
CA GLN A 156 20.14 -3.28 5.83
C GLN A 156 20.08 -2.34 7.04
N ASP A 157 21.10 -1.49 7.22
CA ASP A 157 21.13 -0.46 8.27
C ASP A 157 19.93 0.49 8.15
N PHE A 158 19.58 0.90 6.92
CA PHE A 158 18.41 1.73 6.68
C PHE A 158 17.12 1.02 7.07
N ILE A 159 16.92 -0.25 6.66
CA ILE A 159 15.72 -1.02 7.00
C ILE A 159 15.59 -1.15 8.53
N GLN A 160 16.68 -1.45 9.22
CA GLN A 160 16.68 -1.55 10.69
C GLN A 160 16.31 -0.20 11.34
N SER A 161 16.86 0.91 10.84
CA SER A 161 16.56 2.24 11.38
C SER A 161 15.08 2.63 11.28
N LEU A 162 14.34 2.09 10.29
CA LEU A 162 12.91 2.36 10.15
C LEU A 162 12.12 1.72 11.30
N GLU A 163 12.53 0.55 11.77
CA GLU A 163 11.88 -0.16 12.88
C GLU A 163 12.19 0.52 14.22
N ASP A 164 13.46 0.87 14.46
CA ASP A 164 13.89 1.58 15.67
C ASP A 164 13.17 2.93 15.84
N GLU A 165 12.97 3.65 14.74
CA GLU A 165 12.23 4.91 14.74
C GLU A 165 10.75 4.69 15.08
N GLU A 166 10.11 3.60 14.64
CA GLU A 166 8.72 3.25 14.96
C GLU A 166 8.51 2.97 16.45
N GLU A 167 9.41 2.23 17.10
CA GLU A 167 9.31 1.88 18.53
C GLU A 167 9.58 3.08 19.45
N GLY A 168 10.50 3.98 19.07
CA GLY A 168 10.79 5.20 19.84
C GLY A 168 9.65 6.20 19.91
N SER A 169 8.62 6.06 19.08
CA SER A 169 7.43 6.94 19.06
C SER A 169 6.28 6.43 19.94
N SER A 170 6.29 5.16 20.38
CA SER A 170 5.19 4.58 21.17
C SER A 170 5.38 4.72 22.68
N SER A 171 6.48 5.31 23.15
CA SER A 171 6.87 5.38 24.57
C SER A 171 6.60 6.73 25.24
N GLN A 172 5.91 7.66 24.57
CA GLN A 172 5.47 8.96 25.12
C GLN A 172 3.94 9.09 25.25
N GLU A 173 3.24 8.08 25.75
CA GLU A 173 1.87 8.24 26.26
C GLU A 173 1.69 7.51 27.60
N SER A 174 2.31 8.03 28.66
CA SER A 174 1.74 7.95 30.03
C SER A 174 2.60 8.73 31.02
N ARG A 175 2.29 10.01 31.22
CA ARG A 175 2.54 10.72 32.48
C ARG A 175 1.64 11.95 32.53
N VAL A 176 0.38 11.71 32.91
CA VAL A 176 -0.50 12.76 33.40
C VAL A 176 -0.05 13.03 34.84
N GLU A 177 0.70 14.11 35.04
CA GLU A 177 0.76 14.78 36.33
C GLU A 177 -0.03 16.07 36.20
N ASP A 178 -1.07 16.11 37.02
CA ASP A 178 -2.01 17.17 37.30
C ASP A 178 -1.27 18.33 38.01
N ASP A 179 -1.21 19.50 37.40
CA ASP A 179 -1.52 20.73 38.14
C ASP A 179 -1.88 21.91 37.21
N SER A 180 -2.66 22.81 37.79
CA SER A 180 -3.48 23.83 37.13
C SER A 180 -2.72 25.11 36.78
N GLU A 181 -3.05 25.75 35.65
CA GLU A 181 -3.52 27.16 35.55
C GLU A 181 -3.45 27.73 34.12
N GLN A 182 -4.35 28.68 33.86
CA GLN A 182 -4.62 29.38 32.60
C GLN A 182 -3.38 30.04 31.97
N VAL A 183 -3.29 30.07 30.64
CA VAL A 183 -3.28 31.30 29.80
C VAL A 183 -2.92 30.99 28.34
N ASP A 184 -3.65 31.68 27.46
CA ASP A 184 -3.45 32.01 26.05
C ASP A 184 -3.79 31.04 24.90
N LYS A 185 -4.84 31.45 24.19
CA LYS A 185 -5.22 30.98 22.86
C LYS A 185 -4.27 31.61 21.84
N THR A 186 -3.27 30.86 21.42
CA THR A 186 -2.62 31.09 20.12
C THR A 186 -2.75 29.83 19.28
N ASN A 187 -3.39 29.97 18.12
CA ASN A 187 -3.55 28.96 17.08
C ASN A 187 -2.20 28.32 16.73
N CYS A 188 -2.03 27.03 17.08
CA CYS A 188 -1.02 26.19 16.45
C CYS A 188 -1.73 25.20 15.53
N THR A 189 -1.62 25.49 14.25
CA THR A 189 -2.04 24.66 13.11
C THR A 189 -1.40 23.27 13.23
N LYS A 190 -2.10 22.34 13.88
CA LYS A 190 -1.78 20.90 13.91
C LYS A 190 -2.25 20.28 12.60
N GLY A 191 -1.57 20.59 11.51
CA GLY A 191 -1.96 20.17 10.15
C GLY A 191 -0.94 19.32 9.40
N ASP A 192 0.36 19.61 9.54
CA ASP A 192 1.29 19.28 8.44
C ASP A 192 2.55 18.47 8.83
N ALA A 193 2.68 17.99 10.07
CA ALA A 193 3.93 17.33 10.52
C ALA A 193 3.90 15.80 10.58
N GLU A 194 2.77 15.15 10.26
CA GLU A 194 2.57 13.71 10.50
C GLU A 194 2.65 12.83 9.23
N GLN A 195 2.98 13.42 8.06
CA GLN A 195 2.88 12.72 6.76
C GLN A 195 4.20 12.14 6.20
N ASP A 196 5.36 12.43 6.79
CA ASP A 196 6.66 12.10 6.18
C ASP A 196 7.42 10.91 6.79
N LYS A 197 6.85 10.20 7.76
CA LYS A 197 7.56 9.03 8.33
C LYS A 197 7.49 7.83 7.39
N ILE A 198 8.66 7.29 7.06
CA ILE A 198 8.80 6.05 6.30
C ILE A 198 8.76 4.90 7.29
N THR A 199 7.82 3.97 7.11
CA THR A 199 7.70 2.74 7.89
C THR A 199 8.23 1.54 7.10
N VAL A 200 8.59 0.44 7.77
CA VAL A 200 9.02 -0.81 7.09
C VAL A 200 7.97 -1.28 6.09
N SER A 201 6.69 -1.23 6.50
CA SER A 201 5.55 -1.58 5.64
C SER A 201 5.46 -0.70 4.39
N SER A 202 5.64 0.62 4.54
CA SER A 202 5.56 1.55 3.41
C SER A 202 6.76 1.42 2.47
N PHE A 203 7.94 1.10 3.00
CA PHE A 203 9.15 0.89 2.22
C PHE A 203 9.07 -0.42 1.42
N MET A 204 8.61 -1.51 2.05
CA MET A 204 8.31 -2.77 1.36
C MET A 204 7.26 -2.55 0.27
N GLN A 205 6.21 -1.77 0.55
CA GLN A 205 5.18 -1.42 -0.43
C GLN A 205 5.76 -0.63 -1.60
N TRP A 206 6.70 0.28 -1.36
CA TRP A 206 7.35 1.04 -2.41
C TRP A 206 8.12 0.10 -3.36
N ILE A 207 8.93 -0.81 -2.83
CA ILE A 207 9.77 -1.70 -3.65
C ILE A 207 8.95 -2.78 -4.36
N THR A 208 7.93 -3.32 -3.71
CA THR A 208 7.25 -4.57 -4.15
C THR A 208 5.79 -4.38 -4.53
N GLY A 209 5.23 -3.18 -4.29
CA GLY A 209 3.80 -2.93 -4.41
C GLY A 209 2.95 -3.51 -3.27
N GLN A 210 3.54 -4.34 -2.38
CA GLN A 210 2.88 -5.02 -1.26
C GLN A 210 3.48 -4.55 0.08
N GLY A 211 2.63 -4.01 0.97
CA GLY A 211 3.07 -3.51 2.29
C GLY A 211 2.83 -4.47 3.47
N HIS A 212 2.56 -5.73 3.19
CA HIS A 212 2.27 -6.76 4.18
C HIS A 212 3.00 -8.06 3.85
N VAL A 213 3.27 -8.88 4.87
CA VAL A 213 3.86 -10.22 4.68
C VAL A 213 2.93 -11.05 3.78
N PRO A 214 3.45 -11.77 2.77
CA PRO A 214 2.62 -12.60 1.90
C PRO A 214 1.75 -13.59 2.69
N ILE A 215 0.48 -13.69 2.28
CA ILE A 215 -0.56 -14.35 3.07
C ILE A 215 -0.26 -15.84 3.24
N THR A 216 0.05 -16.52 2.14
CA THR A 216 0.29 -17.97 2.15
C THR A 216 1.76 -18.29 2.44
N SER A 217 2.02 -19.41 3.13
CA SER A 217 3.38 -19.89 3.38
C SER A 217 4.17 -20.13 2.09
N ALA A 218 3.53 -20.69 1.06
CA ALA A 218 4.13 -20.92 -0.25
C ALA A 218 4.55 -19.61 -0.96
N GLN A 219 3.79 -18.53 -0.78
CA GLN A 219 4.20 -17.21 -1.28
C GLN A 219 5.37 -16.67 -0.48
N ARG A 220 5.37 -16.79 0.85
CA ARG A 220 6.47 -16.32 1.71
C ARG A 220 7.80 -16.99 1.36
N GLU A 221 7.79 -18.30 1.12
CA GLU A 221 9.00 -19.06 0.75
C GLU A 221 9.62 -18.58 -0.57
N LYS A 222 8.77 -18.19 -1.53
CA LYS A 222 9.19 -17.71 -2.86
C LYS A 222 9.41 -16.19 -2.91
N PHE A 223 9.03 -15.47 -1.86
CA PHE A 223 9.08 -14.03 -1.85
C PHE A 223 10.53 -13.56 -1.75
N LYS A 224 11.02 -12.93 -2.82
CA LYS A 224 12.36 -12.37 -2.91
C LYS A 224 12.31 -10.98 -3.53
N ILE A 225 13.15 -10.11 -3.00
CA ILE A 225 13.34 -8.75 -3.48
C ILE A 225 14.72 -8.72 -4.13
N HIS A 226 14.74 -8.63 -5.45
CA HIS A 226 15.97 -8.62 -6.22
C HIS A 226 16.61 -7.24 -6.14
N VAL A 227 17.86 -7.19 -5.67
CA VAL A 227 18.64 -5.95 -5.60
C VAL A 227 19.71 -5.99 -6.69
N GLU A 228 19.55 -5.13 -7.68
CA GLU A 228 20.47 -4.97 -8.79
C GLU A 228 21.31 -3.70 -8.62
N PHE A 229 22.46 -3.65 -9.29
CA PHE A 229 23.43 -2.57 -9.13
C PHE A 229 23.80 -1.99 -10.49
N ASP A 230 23.48 -0.70 -10.67
CA ASP A 230 23.89 0.04 -11.86
C ASP A 230 25.24 0.72 -11.62
N HIS A 231 26.26 0.29 -12.36
CA HIS A 231 27.60 0.87 -12.32
C HIS A 231 27.87 1.86 -13.46
N ASP A 232 26.95 1.96 -14.42
CA ASP A 232 27.20 2.57 -15.73
C ASP A 232 26.24 3.73 -16.00
N CYS A 233 25.71 4.37 -14.95
CA CYS A 233 24.82 5.52 -15.06
C CYS A 233 25.40 6.65 -15.93
N GLN A 234 26.72 6.87 -15.87
CA GLN A 234 27.39 7.88 -16.71
C GLN A 234 27.33 7.59 -18.21
N LEU A 235 27.32 6.32 -18.61
CA LEU A 235 27.18 5.96 -20.03
C LEU A 235 25.78 6.31 -20.55
N ARG A 236 24.78 6.26 -19.67
CA ARG A 236 23.37 6.51 -20.01
C ARG A 236 23.00 7.99 -19.96
N TYR A 237 23.50 8.70 -18.94
CA TYR A 237 23.07 10.07 -18.63
C TYR A 237 24.17 11.12 -18.81
N GLY A 238 25.40 10.73 -19.17
CA GLY A 238 26.53 11.65 -19.24
C GLY A 238 26.97 12.15 -17.85
N GLN A 239 27.47 13.37 -17.76
CA GLN A 239 27.89 13.97 -16.49
C GLN A 239 26.67 14.40 -15.67
N HIS A 240 26.52 13.84 -14.48
CA HIS A 240 25.43 14.12 -13.55
C HIS A 240 25.90 13.97 -12.11
N SER A 241 25.19 14.59 -11.17
CA SER A 241 25.52 14.61 -9.74
C SER A 241 24.66 13.68 -8.89
N LEU A 242 23.59 13.10 -9.45
CA LEU A 242 22.61 12.33 -8.70
C LEU A 242 21.93 11.28 -9.58
N CYS A 243 21.66 10.11 -9.01
CA CYS A 243 20.72 9.14 -9.56
C CYS A 243 19.80 8.65 -8.45
N PHE A 244 18.56 8.36 -8.81
CA PHE A 244 17.62 7.69 -7.93
C PHE A 244 17.56 6.19 -8.23
N PRO A 245 17.21 5.36 -7.24
CA PRO A 245 16.89 3.97 -7.46
C PRO A 245 15.76 3.81 -8.49
N LEU A 246 15.84 2.75 -9.28
CA LEU A 246 14.73 2.34 -10.14
C LEU A 246 14.01 1.17 -9.48
N VAL A 247 12.69 1.25 -9.40
CA VAL A 247 11.86 0.21 -8.78
C VAL A 247 10.94 -0.39 -9.83
N ASN A 248 10.93 -1.71 -9.90
CA ASN A 248 9.94 -2.50 -10.62
C ASN A 248 9.19 -3.38 -9.62
N ALA A 249 8.05 -2.89 -9.15
CA ALA A 249 7.19 -3.59 -8.21
C ALA A 249 6.64 -4.91 -8.78
N CYS A 250 6.45 -5.01 -10.11
CA CYS A 250 5.93 -6.23 -10.73
C CYS A 250 6.92 -7.40 -10.66
N SER A 251 8.22 -7.12 -10.76
CA SER A 251 9.28 -8.14 -10.65
C SER A 251 9.95 -8.17 -9.26
N CYS A 252 9.45 -7.38 -8.31
CA CYS A 252 10.08 -7.16 -7.00
C CYS A 252 11.56 -6.80 -7.12
N THR A 253 11.91 -5.93 -8.07
CA THR A 253 13.31 -5.55 -8.35
C THR A 253 13.55 -4.09 -8.00
N VAL A 254 14.66 -3.82 -7.31
CA VAL A 254 15.20 -2.47 -7.13
C VAL A 254 16.61 -2.42 -7.71
N THR A 255 16.86 -1.46 -8.58
CA THR A 255 18.18 -1.19 -9.16
C THR A 255 18.79 0.04 -8.49
N LEU A 256 19.92 -0.15 -7.82
CA LEU A 256 20.62 0.86 -7.04
C LEU A 256 21.78 1.47 -7.85
N PRO A 257 21.84 2.80 -8.05
CA PRO A 257 22.93 3.45 -8.77
C PRO A 257 24.18 3.52 -7.89
N THR A 258 25.16 2.67 -8.15
CA THR A 258 26.29 2.50 -7.22
C THR A 258 27.13 3.76 -7.10
N GLN A 259 27.23 4.55 -8.18
CA GLN A 259 28.11 5.71 -8.25
C GLN A 259 27.82 6.79 -7.19
N HIS A 260 26.56 6.96 -6.81
CA HIS A 260 26.09 8.03 -5.92
C HIS A 260 25.66 7.53 -4.54
N LEU A 261 25.91 6.26 -4.25
CA LEU A 261 25.63 5.61 -2.96
C LEU A 261 26.96 5.24 -2.26
N GLY A 262 27.95 6.15 -2.32
CA GLY A 262 29.31 5.89 -1.85
C GLY A 262 29.45 5.88 -0.32
N THR A 263 28.59 6.63 0.36
CA THR A 263 28.54 6.75 1.81
C THR A 263 27.14 6.46 2.35
N ASN A 264 27.05 6.12 3.64
CA ASN A 264 25.77 5.89 4.30
C ASN A 264 24.88 7.15 4.26
N THR A 265 25.45 8.35 4.47
CA THR A 265 24.70 9.61 4.41
C THR A 265 24.08 9.88 3.03
N GLU A 266 24.85 9.68 1.96
CA GLU A 266 24.34 9.80 0.58
C GLU A 266 23.23 8.79 0.32
N PHE A 267 23.44 7.54 0.74
CA PHE A 267 22.45 6.47 0.63
C PHE A 267 21.14 6.84 1.31
N LEU A 268 21.19 7.24 2.60
CA LEU A 268 20.00 7.62 3.37
C LEU A 268 19.26 8.79 2.72
N GLY A 269 19.98 9.83 2.29
CA GLY A 269 19.38 10.99 1.64
C GLY A 269 18.63 10.61 0.35
N ILE A 270 19.28 9.83 -0.51
CA ILE A 270 18.69 9.38 -1.79
C ILE A 270 17.49 8.47 -1.56
N MET A 271 17.59 7.49 -0.63
CA MET A 271 16.51 6.55 -0.37
C MET A 271 15.28 7.23 0.24
N ARG A 272 15.47 8.10 1.24
CA ARG A 272 14.36 8.86 1.84
C ARG A 272 13.68 9.74 0.80
N GLN A 273 14.46 10.47 0.01
CA GLN A 273 13.91 11.32 -1.04
C GLN A 273 13.17 10.52 -2.12
N ALA A 274 13.71 9.36 -2.55
CA ALA A 274 13.07 8.51 -3.55
C ALA A 274 11.72 7.96 -3.05
N VAL A 275 11.68 7.48 -1.81
CA VAL A 275 10.46 6.93 -1.21
C VAL A 275 9.41 8.04 -1.01
N SER A 276 9.78 9.18 -0.42
CA SER A 276 8.83 10.28 -0.17
C SER A 276 8.24 10.84 -1.46
N ASN A 277 9.07 11.15 -2.45
CA ASN A 277 8.59 11.72 -3.72
C ASN A 277 7.71 10.74 -4.51
N SER A 278 7.94 9.44 -4.38
CA SER A 278 7.12 8.44 -5.06
C SER A 278 5.73 8.26 -4.46
N ARG A 279 5.52 8.63 -3.19
CA ARG A 279 4.20 8.57 -2.53
C ARG A 279 3.20 9.54 -3.16
N GLU A 280 3.68 10.63 -3.75
CA GLU A 280 2.84 11.63 -4.42
C GLU A 280 2.22 11.10 -5.72
N PHE A 281 2.90 10.19 -6.44
CA PHE A 281 2.38 9.58 -7.67
C PHE A 281 1.18 8.64 -7.45
N GLY A 282 0.93 8.21 -6.21
CA GLY A 282 -0.23 7.40 -5.86
C GLY A 282 -1.47 8.18 -5.41
N ARG A 283 -1.40 9.52 -5.41
CA ARG A 283 -2.46 10.41 -4.86
C ARG A 283 -3.07 11.38 -5.89
N SER A 284 -2.77 11.24 -7.18
CA SER A 284 -3.31 12.09 -8.24
C SER A 284 -4.67 11.64 -8.75
#